data_AF-A0A395YNB1-F1
#
_entry.id   AF-A0A395YNB1-F1
#
_cell.length_a   1.000
_cell.length_b   1.000
_cell.length_c   1.000
_cell.angle_alpha   90.00
_cell.angle_beta   90.00
_cell.angle_gamma   90.00
#
_symmetry.space_group_name_H-M   'P 1'
#
loop_
_entity.id
_entity.type
_entity.pdbx_description
1 polymer ?
#
loop_
_entity_poly.entity_id
_entity_poly.type
_entity_poly.pdbx_seq_one_letter_code
_entity_poly.pdbx_strand_id
1 'polypeptide(L)'
;MYNKHIDYVMDIIKSKYINTPERIKEIYMKFPMLFHSSEEVKKMVYMADTRKESWGKRPLSKLTHDIDKQLAKGRIPLEAD
;
A
#
# COMPACT_ATOMS: atom_id res chain seq x y z
N MET A 1 5.36 -1.14 -17.89
CA MET A 1 4.53 -0.25 -17.02
C MET A 1 5.25 0.14 -15.73
N TYR A 2 5.93 -0.79 -15.05
CA TYR A 2 6.70 -0.51 -13.83
C TYR A 2 7.78 0.57 -14.02
N ASN A 3 8.57 0.52 -15.11
CA ASN A 3 9.59 1.54 -15.39
C ASN A 3 9.05 2.96 -15.63
N LYS A 4 7.77 3.12 -16.02
CA LYS A 4 7.13 4.43 -16.17
C LYS A 4 6.65 5.03 -14.84
N HIS A 5 6.61 4.22 -13.78
CA HIS A 5 6.10 4.59 -12.46
C HIS A 5 7.07 4.12 -11.35
N ILE A 6 8.37 4.08 -11.63
CA ILE A 6 9.36 3.55 -10.70
C ILE A 6 9.36 4.29 -9.37
N ASP A 7 9.19 5.61 -9.39
CA ASP A 7 9.07 6.44 -8.18
C ASP A 7 7.86 6.03 -7.34
N TYR A 8 6.71 5.83 -7.99
CA TYR A 8 5.49 5.37 -7.32
C TYR A 8 5.68 3.99 -6.69
N VAL A 9 6.32 3.05 -7.40
CA VAL A 9 6.59 1.72 -6.87
C VAL A 9 7.52 1.79 -5.66
N MET A 10 8.58 2.59 -5.74
CA MET A 10 9.50 2.81 -4.62
C MET A 10 8.81 3.45 -3.42
N ASP A 11 7.86 4.36 -3.64
CA ASP A 11 7.12 5.00 -2.55
C ASP A 11 6.18 4.02 -1.84
N ILE A 12 5.52 3.12 -2.58
CA ILE A 12 4.73 2.03 -1.97
C ILE A 12 5.63 1.08 -1.19
N ILE A 13 6.82 0.73 -1.71
CA ILE A 13 7.79 -0.12 -1.00
C ILE A 13 8.23 0.54 0.31
N LYS A 14 8.67 1.81 0.26
CA LYS A 14 9.07 2.58 1.45
C LYS A 14 7.94 2.65 2.46
N SER A 15 6.72 2.99 2.01
CA SER A 15 5.57 3.10 2.90
C SER A 15 5.24 1.77 3.58
N LYS A 16 5.28 0.66 2.85
CA LYS A 16 5.08 -0.69 3.42
C LYS A 16 6.16 -1.09 4.41
N TYR A 17 7.41 -0.73 4.15
CA TYR A 17 8.53 -1.06 5.04
C TYR A 17 8.47 -0.26 6.35
N ILE A 18 8.12 1.04 6.27
CA ILE A 18 7.99 1.92 7.43
C ILE A 18 6.73 1.57 8.25
N ASN A 19 5.61 1.27 7.58
CA ASN A 19 4.31 1.07 8.21
C ASN A 19 3.97 -0.42 8.33
N THR A 20 4.66 -1.08 9.27
CA THR A 20 4.40 -2.48 9.61
C THR A 20 2.97 -2.66 10.15
N PRO A 21 2.42 -3.90 10.17
CA PRO A 21 1.11 -4.17 10.76
C PRO A 21 0.98 -3.66 12.20
N GLU A 22 2.03 -3.76 12.99
CA GLU A 22 2.09 -3.29 14.38
C GLU A 22 1.98 -1.76 14.44
N ARG A 23 2.69 -1.04 13.57
CA ARG A 23 2.60 0.41 13.48
C ARG A 23 1.23 0.88 13.02
N ILE A 24 0.61 0.19 12.06
CA ILE A 24 -0.75 0.47 11.60
C ILE A 24 -1.73 0.34 12.78
N LYS A 25 -1.61 -0.75 13.56
CA LYS A 25 -2.42 -0.98 14.75
C LYS A 25 -2.19 0.08 15.82
N GLU A 26 -0.94 0.48 16.04
CA GLU A 26 -0.57 1.54 16.99
C GLU A 26 -1.21 2.88 16.59
N ILE A 27 -1.13 3.28 15.31
CA ILE A 27 -1.75 4.51 14.81
C ILE A 27 -3.28 4.47 15.01
N TYR A 28 -3.92 3.35 14.67
CA TYR A 28 -5.36 3.16 14.88
C TYR A 28 -5.74 3.34 16.36
N MET A 29 -4.97 2.74 17.28
CA MET A 29 -5.21 2.85 18.72
C MET A 29 -4.93 4.25 19.28
N LYS A 30 -3.94 4.97 18.75
CA LYS A 30 -3.60 6.33 19.18
C LYS A 30 -4.61 7.38 18.71
N PHE A 31 -5.25 7.14 17.57
CA PHE A 31 -6.16 8.10 16.95
C PHE A 31 -7.54 7.49 16.61
N PRO A 32 -8.27 6.95 17.60
CA PRO A 32 -9.51 6.20 17.36
C PRO A 32 -10.66 7.07 16.83
N MET A 33 -10.57 8.40 16.96
CA MET A 33 -11.55 9.34 16.40
C MET A 33 -11.31 9.65 14.91
N LEU A 34 -10.11 9.37 14.39
CA LEU A 34 -9.75 9.67 13.00
C LEU A 34 -9.97 8.49 12.06
N PHE A 35 -10.06 7.28 12.60
CA PHE A 35 -10.10 6.05 11.82
C PHE A 35 -11.15 5.09 12.36
N HIS A 36 -11.93 4.51 11.46
CA HIS A 36 -12.94 3.50 11.78
C HIS A 36 -12.38 2.07 11.74
N SER A 37 -11.21 1.88 11.11
CA SER A 37 -10.52 0.59 11.00
C SER A 37 -9.02 0.74 10.75
N SER A 38 -8.24 -0.31 11.03
CA SER A 38 -6.81 -0.39 10.68
C SER A 38 -6.60 -0.31 9.16
N GLU A 39 -7.57 -0.76 8.37
CA GLU A 39 -7.58 -0.69 6.92
C GLU A 39 -7.66 0.76 6.42
N GLU A 40 -8.37 1.63 7.12
CA GLU A 40 -8.39 3.06 6.81
C GLU A 40 -7.03 3.71 7.03
N VAL A 41 -6.35 3.34 8.12
CA VAL A 41 -4.96 3.74 8.38
C VAL A 41 -4.04 3.25 7.26
N LYS A 42 -4.13 1.96 6.88
CA LYS A 42 -3.33 1.37 5.80
C LYS A 42 -3.49 2.15 4.48
N LYS A 43 -4.72 2.53 4.13
CA LYS A 43 -4.98 3.32 2.92
C LYS A 43 -4.36 4.70 2.96
N MET A 44 -4.40 5.34 4.12
CA MET A 44 -3.81 6.66 4.32
C MET A 44 -2.29 6.58 4.13
N VAL A 45 -1.63 5.63 4.81
CA VAL A 45 -0.17 5.52 4.73
C VAL A 45 0.33 5.09 3.35
N TYR A 46 -0.43 4.25 2.62
CA TYR A 46 -0.08 3.85 1.25
C TYR A 46 -0.59 4.85 0.19
N MET A 47 -1.32 5.88 0.62
CA MET A 47 -2.04 6.83 -0.23
C MET A 47 -2.96 6.16 -1.28
N ALA A 48 -3.36 4.90 -1.05
CA ALA A 48 -4.02 4.05 -2.02
C ALA A 48 -4.88 2.96 -1.35
N ASP A 49 -5.96 2.55 -2.03
CA ASP A 49 -6.80 1.43 -1.58
C ASP A 49 -6.37 0.14 -2.28
N THR A 50 -5.72 -0.75 -1.52
CA THR A 50 -5.21 -2.03 -2.03
C THR A 50 -6.29 -3.10 -2.13
N ARG A 51 -7.55 -2.80 -1.79
CA ARG A 51 -8.64 -3.79 -1.88
C ARG A 51 -9.16 -3.89 -3.32
N LYS A 52 -9.55 -5.11 -3.71
CA LYS A 52 -9.94 -5.41 -5.09
C LYS A 52 -11.18 -4.62 -5.54
N GLU A 53 -12.08 -4.33 -4.62
CA GLU A 53 -13.33 -3.56 -4.84
C GLU A 53 -13.06 -2.08 -5.12
N SER A 54 -11.81 -1.63 -4.98
CA SER A 54 -11.37 -0.26 -5.26
C SER A 54 -10.53 -0.14 -6.52
N TRP A 55 -10.38 -1.22 -7.28
CA TRP A 55 -9.81 -1.17 -8.62
C TRP A 55 -10.63 -0.25 -9.51
N GLY A 56 -9.95 0.62 -10.27
CA GLY A 56 -10.59 1.60 -11.16
C GLY A 56 -11.10 2.87 -10.46
N LYS A 57 -11.17 2.93 -9.13
CA LYS A 57 -11.59 4.15 -8.40
C LYS A 57 -10.52 5.24 -8.36
N ARG A 58 -9.24 4.87 -8.51
CA ARG A 58 -8.10 5.79 -8.63
C ARG A 58 -7.11 5.26 -9.67
N PRO A 59 -6.32 6.13 -10.30
CA PRO A 59 -5.18 5.70 -11.11
C PRO A 59 -4.29 4.75 -10.30
N LEU A 60 -3.75 3.73 -10.97
CA LEU A 60 -2.78 2.79 -10.41
C LEU A 60 -3.29 1.87 -9.28
N SER A 61 -4.56 1.88 -8.86
CA SER A 61 -5.08 0.99 -7.78
C SER A 61 -4.76 -0.50 -7.98
N LYS A 62 -4.82 -0.97 -9.24
CA LYS A 62 -4.47 -2.36 -9.58
C LYS A 62 -2.97 -2.62 -9.37
N LEU A 63 -2.12 -1.69 -9.79
CA LEU A 63 -0.66 -1.76 -9.61
C LEU A 63 -0.30 -1.76 -8.12
N THR A 64 -0.94 -0.91 -7.30
CA THR A 64 -0.73 -0.89 -5.84
C THR A 64 -1.10 -2.23 -5.20
N HIS A 65 -2.24 -2.82 -5.58
CA HIS A 65 -2.65 -4.13 -5.10
C HIS A 65 -1.63 -5.21 -5.46
N ASP A 66 -1.17 -5.22 -6.71
CA ASP A 66 -0.20 -6.20 -7.20
C ASP A 66 1.14 -6.07 -6.45
N ILE A 67 1.63 -4.84 -6.19
CA ILE A 67 2.84 -4.59 -5.39
C ILE A 67 2.64 -5.06 -3.94
N ASP A 68 1.54 -4.68 -3.28
CA ASP A 68 1.28 -5.07 -1.89
C ASP A 68 1.28 -6.61 -1.74
N LYS A 69 0.64 -7.30 -2.68
CA LYS A 69 0.56 -8.77 -2.70
C LYS A 69 1.91 -9.42 -3.00
N GLN A 70 2.70 -8.87 -3.90
CA GLN A 70 4.03 -9.39 -4.23
C GLN A 70 5.00 -9.25 -3.06
N LEU A 71 5.02 -8.07 -2.42
CA LEU A 71 5.83 -7.80 -1.23
C LEU A 71 5.43 -8.71 -0.06
N ALA A 72 4.13 -9.00 0.12
CA ALA A 72 3.68 -9.96 1.14
C ALA A 72 4.17 -11.39 0.88
N LYS A 73 4.50 -11.74 -0.37
CA LYS A 73 5.04 -13.04 -0.77
C LYS A 73 6.58 -13.06 -0.84
N GLY A 74 7.24 -11.99 -0.41
CA GLY A 74 8.71 -11.86 -0.50
C GLY A 74 9.24 -11.77 -1.93
N ARG A 75 8.39 -11.49 -2.92
CA ARG A 75 8.81 -11.27 -4.32
C ARG A 75 8.84 -9.77 -4.56
N ILE A 76 10.03 -9.20 -4.78
CA ILE A 76 10.16 -7.81 -5.22
C ILE A 76 10.17 -7.84 -6.75
N PRO A 77 9.27 -7.12 -7.44
CA PRO A 77 9.28 -7.04 -8.89
C PRO A 77 10.45 -6.16 -9.33
N LEU A 78 11.63 -6.74 -9.46
CA LEU A 78 12.79 -6.10 -10.09
C LEU A 78 13.20 -6.81 -11.38
N GLU A 79 12.29 -7.52 -12.03
CA GLU A 79 12.51 -7.99 -13.40
C GLU A 79 11.72 -7.11 -14.36
N ALA A 80 12.50 -6.29 -15.07
CA ALA A 80 12.08 -5.54 -16.24
C ALA A 80 12.43 -6.39 -17.47
N ASP A 81 11.41 -6.92 -18.13
CA ASP A 81 11.46 -7.29 -19.54
C ASP A 81 10.81 -6.17 -20.38
#